data_AF-F0SNU3-F1
#
_entry.id   AF-F0SNU3-F1
#
_cell.length_a   1.000
_cell.length_b   1.000
_cell.length_c   1.000
_cell.angle_alpha   90.00
_cell.angle_beta   90.00
_cell.angle_gamma   90.00
#
_symmetry.space_group_name_H-M   'P 1'
#
loop_
_entity.id
_entity.type
_entity.pdbx_description
1 polymer ?
#
loop_
_entity_poly.entity_id
_entity_poly.type
_entity_poly.pdbx_seq_one_letter_code
_entity_poly.pdbx_strand_id
1 'polypeptide(L)'
;MSENDRRIYVPHNDGWDAHVKPNSTKEYCYFKAPGDDHFHLLMTGEVYVQKGSEKCCLNCALRMGIVTEERLHWQNPPKAKKRFPFV
;
A
#
# COMPACT_ATOMS: atom_id res chain seq x y z
N MET A 1 -6.39 7.84 -24.65
CA MET A 1 -6.31 7.18 -23.33
C MET A 1 -6.71 8.24 -22.31
N SER A 2 -7.72 8.01 -21.47
CA SER A 2 -8.19 9.03 -20.53
C SER A 2 -7.06 9.42 -19.59
N GLU A 3 -6.67 10.69 -19.57
CA GLU A 3 -5.52 11.24 -18.81
C GLU A 3 -5.65 11.15 -17.27
N ASN A 4 -6.61 10.36 -16.75
CA ASN A 4 -6.91 10.22 -15.33
C ASN A 4 -7.18 8.76 -14.91
N ASP A 5 -6.58 7.78 -15.58
CA ASP A 5 -6.68 6.39 -15.13
C ASP A 5 -5.88 6.17 -13.83
N ARG A 6 -6.58 6.13 -12.68
CA ARG A 6 -5.98 5.95 -11.35
C ARG A 6 -6.24 4.53 -10.84
N ARG A 7 -5.67 3.54 -11.51
CA ARG A 7 -5.78 2.14 -11.12
C ARG A 7 -4.59 1.72 -10.27
N ILE A 8 -4.89 0.95 -9.24
CA ILE A 8 -3.92 0.32 -8.37
C ILE A 8 -4.08 -1.19 -8.51
N TYR A 9 -2.98 -1.89 -8.69
CA TYR A 9 -2.91 -3.34 -8.83
C TYR A 9 -2.08 -3.92 -7.69
N VAL A 10 -2.38 -5.16 -7.30
CA VAL A 10 -1.61 -5.93 -6.31
C VAL A 10 -0.86 -7.03 -7.08
N PRO A 11 0.44 -6.85 -7.42
CA PRO A 11 1.16 -7.80 -8.28
C PRO A 11 1.27 -9.20 -7.70
N HIS A 12 1.37 -9.29 -6.37
CA HIS A 12 1.42 -10.53 -5.60
C HIS A 12 0.35 -10.44 -4.52
N ASN A 13 -0.76 -11.15 -4.71
CA ASN A 13 -1.93 -11.07 -3.83
C ASN A 13 -1.75 -11.84 -2.50
N ASP A 14 -0.52 -11.94 -1.98
CA ASP A 14 -0.06 -12.79 -0.86
C ASP A 14 -0.81 -12.55 0.48
N GLY A 15 -2.13 -12.67 0.51
CA GLY A 15 -3.00 -12.30 1.63
C GLY A 15 -3.20 -10.80 1.82
N TRP A 16 -2.99 -9.98 0.78
CA TRP A 16 -3.29 -8.54 0.83
C TRP A 16 -4.72 -8.26 0.36
N ASP A 17 -5.51 -7.64 1.22
CA ASP A 17 -6.87 -7.19 0.94
C ASP A 17 -6.96 -5.66 0.93
N ALA A 18 -7.84 -5.10 0.11
CA ALA A 18 -8.10 -3.67 0.07
C ALA A 18 -9.29 -3.31 0.97
N HIS A 19 -9.15 -2.24 1.74
CA HIS A 19 -10.14 -1.76 2.67
C HIS A 19 -10.34 -0.25 2.54
N VAL A 20 -11.54 0.22 2.85
CA VAL A 20 -11.83 1.63 3.10
C VAL A 20 -12.00 1.80 4.59
N LYS A 21 -11.25 2.72 5.21
CA LYS A 21 -11.29 2.95 6.66
C LYS A 21 -12.68 3.46 7.09
N PRO A 22 -13.49 2.69 7.85
CA PRO A 22 -14.92 3.01 8.01
C PRO A 22 -15.21 4.04 9.12
N ASN A 23 -14.32 4.19 10.09
CA ASN A 23 -14.59 4.95 11.31
C ASN A 23 -13.46 5.95 11.62
N SER A 24 -13.69 6.77 12.64
CA SER A 24 -12.74 7.77 13.14
C SER A 24 -11.78 7.22 14.20
N THR A 25 -11.78 5.91 14.45
CA THR A 25 -10.84 5.28 15.37
C THR A 25 -9.41 5.49 14.86
N LYS A 26 -8.50 5.93 15.73
CA LYS A 26 -7.10 6.11 15.36
C LYS A 26 -6.48 4.75 15.05
N GLU A 27 -6.09 4.58 13.80
CA GLU A 27 -5.30 3.43 13.35
C GLU A 27 -4.17 3.97 12.48
N TYR A 28 -3.05 3.27 12.49
CA TYR A 28 -1.83 3.74 11.83
C TYR A 28 -1.37 2.73 10.79
N CYS A 29 -0.70 3.23 9.76
CA CYS A 29 0.10 2.43 8.85
C CYS A 29 1.19 1.71 9.65
N TYR A 30 1.41 0.43 9.36
CA TYR A 30 2.44 -0.40 9.98
C TYR A 30 3.85 0.00 9.54
N PHE A 31 3.99 0.73 8.44
CA PHE A 31 5.28 1.14 7.88
C PHE A 31 5.53 2.64 8.06
N LYS A 32 6.80 3.00 8.29
CA LYS A 32 7.30 4.38 8.21
C LYS A 32 8.03 4.60 6.90
N ALA A 33 8.02 5.83 6.38
CA ALA A 33 8.95 6.17 5.32
C ALA A 33 10.36 6.43 5.89
N PRO A 34 11.45 6.17 5.13
CA PRO A 34 12.78 6.60 5.51
C PRO A 34 12.78 8.09 5.86
N GLY A 35 13.23 8.41 7.07
CA GLY A 35 13.24 9.78 7.59
C GLY A 35 11.96 10.21 8.32
N ASP A 36 10.91 9.37 8.36
CA ASP A 36 9.75 9.65 9.20
C ASP A 36 9.98 9.15 10.63
N ASP A 37 9.79 10.04 11.60
CA ASP A 37 9.82 9.67 13.02
C ASP A 37 8.50 9.03 13.51
N HIS A 38 7.44 9.11 12.71
CA HIS A 38 6.08 8.73 13.07
C HIS A 38 5.45 7.78 12.05
N PHE A 39 4.46 7.00 12.49
CA PHE A 39 3.62 6.20 11.59
C PHE A 39 2.52 7.07 10.98
N HIS A 40 2.16 6.81 9.71
CA HIS A 40 1.09 7.54 9.05
C HIS A 40 -0.27 7.18 9.66
N LEU A 41 -1.05 8.19 10.04
CA LEU A 41 -2.42 8.00 10.53
C LEU A 41 -3.34 7.66 9.34
N LEU A 42 -4.12 6.59 9.47
CA LEU A 42 -5.13 6.20 8.48
C LEU A 42 -6.42 6.99 8.72
N MET A 43 -6.80 7.80 7.74
CA MET A 43 -7.96 8.70 7.82
C MET A 43 -9.26 7.96 7.49
N THR A 44 -10.37 8.40 8.08
CA THR A 44 -11.71 7.91 7.71
C THR A 44 -11.95 8.13 6.22
N GLY A 45 -12.41 7.08 5.51
CA GLY A 45 -12.60 7.08 4.06
C GLY A 45 -11.34 6.80 3.25
N GLU A 46 -10.16 6.69 3.87
CA GLU A 46 -8.92 6.36 3.17
C GLU A 46 -8.91 4.90 2.73
N VAL A 47 -8.47 4.66 1.49
CA VAL A 47 -8.16 3.32 1.00
C VAL A 47 -6.81 2.89 1.55
N TYR A 48 -6.75 1.70 2.14
CA TYR A 48 -5.53 1.07 2.61
C TYR A 48 -5.54 -0.41 2.26
N VAL A 49 -4.38 -1.05 2.31
CA VAL A 49 -4.26 -2.51 2.15
C VAL A 49 -3.89 -3.16 3.47
N GLN A 50 -4.37 -4.37 3.70
CA GLN A 50 -4.14 -5.10 4.94
C GLN A 50 -3.72 -6.54 4.66
N LYS A 51 -2.75 -7.03 5.43
CA LYS A 51 -2.38 -8.46 5.51
C LYS A 51 -2.27 -8.87 6.97
N GLY A 52 -3.17 -9.74 7.42
CA GLY A 52 -3.26 -10.09 8.84
C GLY A 52 -3.53 -8.84 9.69
N SER A 53 -2.61 -8.46 10.58
CA SER A 53 -2.68 -7.22 11.38
C SER A 53 -1.94 -6.03 10.76
N GLU A 54 -1.21 -6.22 9.66
CA GLU A 54 -0.40 -5.18 9.02
C GLU A 54 -1.31 -4.29 8.15
N LYS A 55 -1.71 -3.11 8.64
CA LYS A 55 -2.41 -2.10 7.84
C LYS A 55 -1.40 -1.21 7.13
N CYS A 56 -1.60 -0.89 5.85
CA CYS A 56 -0.65 -0.11 5.06
C CYS A 56 -1.37 0.92 4.19
N CYS A 57 -1.06 2.22 4.36
CA CYS A 57 -1.59 3.26 3.48
C CYS A 57 -1.08 3.08 2.05
N LEU A 58 -1.82 3.58 1.05
CA LEU A 58 -1.44 3.39 -0.36
C LEU A 58 -0.06 3.98 -0.70
N ASN A 59 0.34 5.09 -0.07
CA ASN A 59 1.66 5.67 -0.28
C ASN A 59 2.79 4.72 0.16
N CYS A 60 2.65 4.09 1.33
CA CYS A 60 3.62 3.09 1.77
C CYS A 60 3.54 1.82 0.91
N ALA A 61 2.34 1.38 0.55
CA ALA A 61 2.14 0.20 -0.28
C ALA A 61 2.78 0.35 -1.67
N LEU A 62 2.66 1.52 -2.31
CA LEU A 62 3.30 1.84 -3.59
C LEU A 62 4.83 1.85 -3.46
N ARG A 63 5.35 2.56 -2.45
CA ARG A 63 6.79 2.66 -2.18
C ARG A 63 7.41 1.27 -1.99
N MET A 64 6.74 0.42 -1.22
CA MET A 64 7.18 -0.94 -0.92
C MET A 64 6.94 -1.93 -2.06
N GLY A 65 6.17 -1.57 -3.08
CA GLY A 65 5.80 -2.47 -4.17
C GLY A 65 4.78 -3.54 -3.79
N ILE A 66 4.04 -3.34 -2.69
CA ILE A 66 2.86 -4.17 -2.35
C ILE A 66 1.77 -3.93 -3.40
N VAL A 67 1.64 -2.67 -3.82
CA VAL A 67 0.76 -2.27 -4.93
C VAL A 67 1.54 -1.52 -5.99
N THR A 68 0.97 -1.38 -7.18
CA THR A 68 1.56 -0.66 -8.32
C THR A 68 0.49 0.04 -9.15
N GLU A 69 0.87 1.11 -9.85
CA GLU A 69 0.04 1.76 -10.87
C GLU A 69 0.27 1.16 -12.27
N GLU A 70 1.29 0.30 -12.44
CA GLU A 70 1.62 -0.35 -13.70
C GLU A 70 0.55 -1.38 -14.10
N ARG A 71 -0.23 -1.04 -15.13
CA ARG A 71 -1.32 -1.88 -15.64
C ARG A 71 -0.83 -3.20 -16.23
N LEU A 72 0.36 -3.23 -16.79
CA LEU A 72 0.97 -4.42 -17.39
C LEU A 72 1.91 -5.14 -16.41
N HIS A 73 1.70 -4.99 -15.09
CA HIS A 73 2.52 -5.64 -14.07
C HIS A 73 2.59 -7.17 -14.20
N TRP A 74 1.60 -7.79 -14.85
CA TRP A 74 1.57 -9.23 -15.11
C TRP A 74 2.51 -9.66 -16.24
N GLN A 75 2.81 -8.76 -17.20
CA GLN A 75 3.79 -9.00 -18.26
C GLN A 75 5.21 -8.66 -17.79
N ASN A 76 5.32 -7.60 -17.00
CA ASN A 76 6.57 -7.11 -16.43
C ASN A 76 6.49 -7.19 -14.90
N PRO A 77 6.58 -8.39 -14.30
CA PRO A 77 6.50 -8.52 -12.85
C PRO A 77 7.57 -7.61 -12.22
N PRO A 78 7.19 -6.67 -11.35
CA PRO A 78 8.17 -5.85 -10.67
C PRO A 78 9.13 -6.79 -9.95
N LYS A 79 10.43 -6.68 -10.24
CA LYS A 79 11.45 -7.45 -9.51
C LYS A 79 11.18 -7.22 -8.04
N ALA A 80 10.89 -8.29 -7.30
CA ALA A 80 10.57 -8.21 -5.88
C ALA A 80 11.58 -7.26 -5.23
N LYS A 81 11.13 -6.05 -4.87
CA LYS A 81 11.99 -5.12 -4.14
C LYS A 81 12.29 -5.90 -2.87
N LYS A 82 13.55 -6.21 -2.61
CA LYS A 82 13.96 -6.85 -1.36
C LYS A 82 13.23 -6.09 -0.28
N ARG A 83 12.30 -6.74 0.42
CA ARG A 83 11.57 -6.15 1.54
C ARG A 83 12.67 -5.79 2.51
N PHE A 84 13.16 -4.55 2.48
CA PHE A 84 14.10 -4.09 3.47
C PHE A 84 13.28 -4.09 4.76
N PRO A 85 13.58 -4.97 5.73
CA PRO A 85 12.99 -4.84 7.03
C PRO A 85 13.65 -3.58 7.59
N PHE A 86 12.98 -2.44 7.45
CA PHE A 86 13.40 -1.26 8.18
C PHE A 86 12.92 -1.48 9.62
N VAL A 87 13.88 -2.00 10.39
CA VAL A 87 14.11 -1.60 11.78
C VAL A 87 13.92 -0.10 11.91
#